data_AF-X0YR96-F1
#
_entry.id   AF-X0YR96-F1
#
_cell.length_a   1.000
_cell.length_b   1.000
_cell.length_c   1.000
_cell.angle_alpha   90.00
_cell.angle_beta   90.00
_cell.angle_gamma   90.00
#
_symmetry.space_group_name_H-M   'P 1'
#
loop_
_entity.id
_entity.type
_entity.pdbx_description
1 polymer ?
#
loop_
_entity_poly.entity_id
_entity_poly.type
_entity_poly.pdbx_seq_one_letter_code
_entity_poly.pdbx_strand_id
1 'polypeptide(L)'
;MQLGDTTVSVHFPDAGAAIPERSRTVSGLVLQVQVAGETDEIPVTKKELTLGRAQDNDVILEDPQSSGHHTSLRFRAGMSQVMDLGSLNGTQLNGRALPSRVPTPFRPGDLIQVGGYTFAVRMATAEAPAPALSTPQVRLE
;
A
#
# COMPACT_ATOMS: atom_id res chain seq x y z
N MET A 1 -17.91 7.78 23.04
CA MET A 1 -17.08 8.48 22.04
C MET A 1 -16.77 7.46 20.97
N GLN A 2 -17.43 7.57 19.82
CA GLN A 2 -17.47 6.52 18.80
C GLN A 2 -16.16 6.56 18.01
N LEU A 3 -15.36 5.50 18.09
CA LEU A 3 -14.24 5.27 17.19
C LEU A 3 -14.87 5.03 15.81
N GLY A 4 -14.63 5.95 14.88
CA GLY A 4 -15.11 5.83 13.51
C GLY A 4 -14.45 4.62 12.87
N ASP A 5 -15.28 3.69 12.41
CA ASP A 5 -14.89 2.56 11.58
C ASP A 5 -14.32 3.12 10.28
N THR A 6 -12.99 3.25 10.18
CA THR A 6 -12.33 3.57 8.91
C THR A 6 -12.29 2.29 8.09
N THR A 7 -13.43 1.94 7.50
CA THR A 7 -13.51 0.92 6.47
C THR A 7 -12.58 1.33 5.33
N VAL A 8 -11.72 0.42 4.85
CA VAL A 8 -10.88 0.65 3.67
C VAL A 8 -11.65 0.17 2.45
N SER A 9 -12.34 1.08 1.76
CA SER A 9 -12.94 0.76 0.46
C SER A 9 -11.87 0.91 -0.63
N VAL A 10 -11.12 -0.17 -0.87
CA VAL A 10 -10.29 -0.28 -2.08
C VAL A 10 -11.19 -0.42 -3.31
N HIS A 11 -11.63 0.71 -3.86
CA HIS A 11 -12.40 0.73 -5.10
C HIS A 11 -11.43 0.66 -6.29
N PHE A 12 -11.45 -0.45 -7.01
CA PHE A 12 -10.74 -0.63 -8.27
C PHE A 12 -11.59 -0.04 -9.41
N PRO A 13 -11.20 1.07 -10.07
CA PRO A 13 -11.82 1.43 -11.34
C PRO A 13 -11.36 0.40 -12.39
N ASP A 14 -12.28 -0.52 -12.72
CA ASP A 14 -12.18 -1.54 -13.77
C ASP A 14 -10.99 -2.52 -13.63
N ALA A 15 -11.12 -3.46 -12.69
CA ALA A 15 -10.40 -4.74 -12.76
C ALA A 15 -11.16 -5.70 -13.69
N GLY A 16 -11.24 -5.38 -14.98
CA GLY A 16 -11.64 -6.30 -16.05
C GLY A 16 -10.62 -7.42 -16.33
N ALA A 17 -9.96 -7.94 -15.29
CA ALA A 17 -9.00 -9.03 -15.42
C ALA A 17 -9.29 -10.07 -14.34
N ALA A 18 -9.91 -11.17 -14.78
CA ALA A 18 -10.07 -12.40 -14.04
C ALA A 18 -8.86 -12.68 -13.16
N ILE A 19 -9.10 -13.09 -11.91
CA ILE A 19 -8.17 -13.90 -11.13
C ILE A 19 -7.70 -15.05 -12.02
N PRO A 20 -6.45 -15.08 -12.52
CA PRO A 20 -5.94 -16.28 -13.13
C PRO A 20 -5.52 -17.18 -11.96
N GLU A 21 -6.41 -18.10 -11.56
CA GLU A 21 -5.94 -19.46 -11.28
C GLU A 21 -4.99 -19.85 -12.43
N ARG A 22 -3.98 -20.67 -12.16
CA ARG A 22 -2.92 -21.17 -13.08
C ARG A 22 -1.60 -20.40 -13.00
N SER A 23 -0.74 -20.95 -12.16
CA SER A 23 0.72 -21.06 -12.30
C SER A 23 1.33 -20.23 -13.44
N ARG A 24 1.66 -18.98 -13.13
CA ARG A 24 2.79 -18.30 -13.75
C ARG A 24 3.66 -17.78 -12.62
N THR A 25 4.95 -18.10 -12.70
CA THR A 25 5.99 -17.38 -11.99
C THR A 25 5.95 -15.94 -12.47
N VAL A 26 5.06 -15.12 -11.91
CA VAL A 26 5.08 -13.68 -12.09
C VAL A 26 5.84 -13.17 -10.88
N SER A 27 7.11 -12.81 -11.06
CA SER A 27 7.83 -11.96 -10.11
C SER A 27 7.10 -10.61 -10.08
N GLY A 28 6.01 -10.54 -9.31
CA GLY A 28 5.14 -9.38 -9.20
C GLY A 28 5.56 -8.51 -8.03
N LEU A 29 5.32 -7.21 -8.13
CA LEU A 29 5.38 -6.31 -6.99
C LEU A 29 3.99 -6.31 -6.33
N VAL A 30 3.95 -6.36 -5.00
CA VAL A 30 2.73 -6.18 -4.20
C VAL A 30 2.93 -4.98 -3.29
N LEU A 31 1.92 -4.14 -3.20
CA LEU A 31 1.85 -3.00 -2.30
C LEU A 31 1.05 -3.43 -1.08
N GLN A 32 1.73 -3.62 0.04
CA GLN A 32 1.09 -3.84 1.32
C GLN A 32 0.62 -2.50 1.88
N VAL A 33 -0.62 -2.44 2.35
CA VAL A 33 -1.24 -1.28 2.99
C VAL A 33 -1.60 -1.69 4.42
N GLN A 34 -1.10 -0.95 5.40
CA GLN A 34 -1.38 -1.18 6.81
C GLN A 34 -2.14 0.02 7.38
N VAL A 35 -3.29 -0.24 7.98
CA VAL A 35 -4.13 0.77 8.64
C VAL A 35 -4.77 0.17 9.89
N ALA A 36 -4.71 0.86 11.02
CA ALA A 36 -5.36 0.44 12.27
C ALA A 36 -5.07 -1.01 12.74
N GLY A 37 -3.95 -1.62 12.31
CA GLY A 37 -3.59 -3.02 12.61
C GLY A 37 -4.06 -4.05 11.58
N GLU A 38 -4.84 -3.64 10.59
CA GLU A 38 -5.23 -4.45 9.43
C GLU A 38 -4.20 -4.27 8.30
N THR A 39 -3.93 -5.35 7.55
CA THR A 39 -2.97 -5.35 6.44
C THR A 39 -3.64 -5.89 5.19
N ASP A 40 -3.66 -5.06 4.15
CA ASP A 40 -4.12 -5.41 2.81
C ASP A 40 -2.94 -5.52 1.85
N GLU A 41 -3.07 -6.35 0.82
CA GLU A 41 -2.04 -6.53 -0.20
C GLU A 41 -2.61 -6.29 -1.59
N ILE A 42 -2.07 -5.30 -2.31
CA ILE A 42 -2.54 -4.87 -3.61
C ILE A 42 -1.51 -5.27 -4.68
N PRO A 43 -1.86 -6.08 -5.69
CA PRO A 43 -0.93 -6.40 -6.77
C PRO A 43 -0.62 -5.15 -7.62
N VAL A 44 0.67 -4.81 -7.75
CA VAL A 44 1.14 -3.69 -8.56
C VAL A 44 1.19 -4.12 -10.02
N THR A 45 0.16 -3.77 -10.78
CA THR A 45 0.06 -4.07 -12.23
C THR A 45 0.52 -2.92 -13.11
N LYS A 46 0.50 -1.69 -12.59
CA LYS A 46 0.88 -0.45 -13.28
C LYS A 46 2.29 0.00 -12.91
N LYS A 47 2.90 0.80 -13.78
CA LYS A 47 4.22 1.43 -13.56
C LYS A 47 4.14 2.69 -12.67
N GLU A 48 2.94 3.21 -12.47
CA GLU A 48 2.66 4.34 -11.59
C GLU A 48 1.36 4.04 -10.85
N LEU A 49 1.37 4.26 -9.54
CA LEU A 49 0.20 4.21 -8.67
C LEU A 49 0.06 5.56 -7.99
N THR A 50 -1.13 6.10 -7.96
CA THR A 50 -1.47 7.31 -7.24
C THR A 50 -2.22 6.96 -5.96
N LEU A 51 -1.91 7.65 -4.88
CA LEU A 51 -2.55 7.45 -3.58
C LEU A 51 -3.09 8.77 -3.06
N GLY A 52 -4.32 8.75 -2.58
CA GLY A 52 -4.95 9.92 -1.96
C GLY A 52 -6.45 9.74 -1.78
N ARG A 53 -7.10 10.77 -1.23
CA ARG A 53 -8.54 10.74 -0.92
C ARG A 53 -9.45 10.81 -2.15
N ALA A 54 -8.94 11.30 -3.27
CA ALA A 54 -9.75 11.43 -4.48
C ALA A 54 -10.06 10.04 -5.06
N GLN A 55 -11.29 9.85 -5.53
CA GLN A 55 -11.76 8.63 -6.17
C GLN A 55 -11.11 8.32 -7.54
N ASP A 56 -10.29 9.24 -8.06
CA ASP A 56 -9.50 9.06 -9.28
C ASP A 56 -8.13 8.41 -9.01
N ASN A 57 -7.75 8.21 -7.73
CA ASN A 57 -6.50 7.54 -7.39
C ASN A 57 -6.60 6.01 -7.56
N ASP A 58 -5.47 5.38 -7.87
CA ASP A 58 -5.36 3.91 -7.87
C ASP A 58 -5.56 3.32 -6.46
N VAL A 59 -5.11 4.03 -5.41
CA VAL A 59 -5.37 3.68 -4.02
C VAL A 59 -6.09 4.84 -3.34
N ILE A 60 -7.36 4.62 -3.04
CA ILE A 60 -8.21 5.62 -2.39
C ILE A 60 -8.00 5.51 -0.88
N LEU A 61 -7.56 6.61 -0.28
CA LEU A 61 -7.35 6.71 1.17
C LEU A 61 -8.57 7.40 1.77
N GLU A 62 -9.37 6.68 2.54
CA GLU A 62 -10.54 7.23 3.24
C GLU A 62 -10.14 7.98 4.52
N ASP A 63 -9.08 8.79 4.42
CA ASP A 63 -8.47 9.51 5.53
C ASP A 63 -8.68 11.02 5.39
N PRO A 64 -9.21 11.71 6.42
CA PRO A 64 -9.36 13.16 6.38
C PRO A 64 -8.01 13.90 6.39
N GLN A 65 -6.92 13.28 6.84
CA GLN A 65 -5.57 13.85 6.81
C GLN A 65 -4.85 13.57 5.48
N SER A 66 -5.41 12.74 4.59
CA SER A 66 -4.89 12.55 3.25
C SER A 66 -5.42 13.60 2.26
N SER A 67 -4.53 14.17 1.43
CA SER A 67 -4.92 15.07 0.35
C SER A 67 -5.56 14.29 -0.82
N GLY A 68 -6.33 14.99 -1.64
CA GLY A 68 -7.00 14.41 -2.81
C GLY A 68 -6.04 13.61 -3.69
N HIS A 69 -4.92 14.21 -4.09
CA HIS A 69 -3.78 13.50 -4.67
C HIS A 69 -2.58 13.70 -3.72
N HIS A 70 -2.28 12.70 -2.89
CA HIS A 70 -1.31 12.86 -1.81
C HIS A 70 0.09 12.50 -2.28
N THR A 71 0.26 11.29 -2.80
CA THR A 71 1.56 10.76 -3.19
C THR A 71 1.43 9.89 -4.43
N SER A 72 2.50 9.74 -5.20
CA SER A 72 2.58 8.77 -6.28
C SER A 72 3.79 7.85 -6.12
N LEU A 73 3.58 6.58 -6.45
CA LEU A 73 4.61 5.54 -6.50
C LEU A 73 4.88 5.20 -7.95
N ARG A 74 6.12 5.40 -8.39
CA ARG A 74 6.60 5.06 -9.73
C ARG A 74 7.55 3.89 -9.68
N PHE A 75 7.27 2.88 -10.49
CA PHE A 75 8.05 1.67 -10.66
C PHE A 75 8.57 1.63 -12.10
N ARG A 76 9.77 2.19 -12.33
CA ARG A 76 10.36 2.29 -13.67
C ARG A 76 11.77 1.72 -13.69
N ALA A 77 12.04 0.84 -14.66
CA ALA A 77 13.37 0.30 -14.94
C ALA A 77 14.06 -0.34 -13.71
N GLY A 78 13.29 -1.04 -12.87
CA GLY A 78 13.80 -1.67 -11.65
C GLY A 78 14.04 -0.71 -10.47
N MET A 79 13.71 0.58 -10.63
CA MET A 79 13.76 1.56 -9.56
C MET A 79 12.34 1.90 -9.10
N SER A 80 12.15 1.95 -7.79
CA SER A 80 10.92 2.41 -7.16
C SER A 80 11.15 3.81 -6.62
N GLN A 81 10.25 4.73 -6.93
CA GLN A 81 10.34 6.13 -6.53
C GLN A 81 9.01 6.56 -5.93
N VAL A 82 9.05 7.22 -4.79
CA VAL A 82 7.90 7.82 -4.14
C VAL A 82 8.00 9.33 -4.31
N MET A 83 6.90 9.98 -4.67
CA MET A 83 6.85 11.41 -4.86
C MET A 83 5.60 11.96 -4.20
N ASP A 84 5.81 12.79 -3.17
CA ASP A 84 4.73 13.57 -2.57
C ASP A 84 4.23 14.63 -3.56
N LEU A 85 2.92 14.71 -3.79
CA LEU A 85 2.33 15.61 -4.79
C LEU A 85 2.03 17.01 -4.26
N GLY A 86 2.59 17.37 -3.09
CA GLY A 86 2.25 18.59 -2.35
C GLY A 86 1.11 18.34 -1.38
N SER A 87 1.20 17.23 -0.65
CA SER A 87 0.21 16.91 0.36
C SER A 87 0.28 17.87 1.54
N LEU A 88 -0.83 17.99 2.27
CA LEU A 88 -0.91 18.93 3.40
C LEU A 88 -0.10 18.48 4.62
N ASN A 89 -0.04 17.16 4.87
CA ASN A 89 0.64 16.57 6.01
C ASN A 89 2.02 15.97 5.67
N GLY A 90 2.36 15.90 4.39
CA GLY A 90 3.58 15.28 3.91
C GLY A 90 3.51 13.75 3.85
N THR A 91 4.37 13.19 2.99
CA THR A 91 4.66 11.75 2.95
C THR A 91 5.94 11.48 3.73
N GLN A 92 6.02 10.39 4.48
CA GLN A 92 7.24 9.96 5.17
C GLN A 92 7.75 8.65 4.59
N LEU A 93 9.07 8.47 4.49
CA LEU A 93 9.75 7.24 4.08
C LEU A 93 10.66 6.78 5.22
N ASN A 94 10.43 5.58 5.75
CA ASN A 94 11.10 5.01 6.93
C ASN A 94 11.17 5.99 8.12
N GLY A 95 10.06 6.70 8.38
CA GLY A 95 9.96 7.70 9.45
C GLY A 95 10.67 9.04 9.16
N ARG A 96 11.14 9.27 7.93
CA ARG A 96 11.70 10.57 7.50
C ARG A 96 10.74 11.26 6.54
N ALA A 97 10.37 12.50 6.83
CA ALA A 97 9.56 13.31 5.92
C ALA A 97 10.25 13.48 4.56
N LEU A 98 9.52 13.22 3.49
CA LEU A 98 9.97 13.41 2.13
C LEU A 98 9.80 14.88 1.71
N PRO A 99 10.70 15.39 0.87
CA PRO A 99 10.50 16.68 0.24
C PRO A 99 9.31 16.63 -0.74
N SER A 100 8.41 17.60 -0.63
CA SER A 100 7.27 17.73 -1.54
C SER A 100 7.70 17.91 -2.99
N ARG A 101 7.04 17.19 -3.90
CA ARG A 101 7.27 17.18 -5.36
C ARG A 101 8.68 16.76 -5.78
N VAL A 102 9.38 16.01 -4.93
CA VAL A 102 10.70 15.46 -5.24
C VAL A 102 10.61 13.94 -5.31
N PRO A 103 10.92 13.33 -6.46
CA PRO A 103 10.94 11.88 -6.59
C PRO A 103 12.10 11.32 -5.77
N THR A 104 11.75 10.58 -4.71
CA THR A 104 12.71 9.97 -3.80
C THR A 104 12.77 8.47 -4.05
N PRO A 105 13.94 7.90 -4.36
CA PRO A 105 14.06 6.46 -4.55
C PRO A 105 13.83 5.72 -3.24
N PHE A 106 13.12 4.60 -3.31
CA PHE A 106 12.91 3.69 -2.19
C PHE A 106 13.11 2.23 -2.64
N ARG A 107 13.30 1.35 -1.67
CA ARG A 107 13.51 -0.08 -1.88
C ARG A 107 12.27 -0.87 -1.46
N PRO A 108 12.02 -2.04 -2.08
CA PRO A 108 11.03 -2.96 -1.56
C PRO A 108 11.40 -3.34 -0.11
N GLY A 109 10.44 -3.23 0.79
CA GLY A 109 10.58 -3.34 2.24
C GLY A 109 10.59 -2.01 2.98
N ASP A 110 10.81 -0.88 2.29
CA ASP A 110 10.72 0.45 2.91
C ASP A 110 9.27 0.79 3.26
N LEU A 111 9.10 1.45 4.42
CA LEU A 111 7.81 1.87 4.92
C LEU A 111 7.52 3.31 4.49
N ILE A 112 6.46 3.51 3.72
CA ILE A 112 5.98 4.81 3.25
C ILE A 112 4.74 5.16 4.06
N GLN A 113 4.79 6.19 4.88
CA GLN A 113 3.67 6.61 5.70
C GLN A 113 3.00 7.86 5.12
N VAL A 114 1.68 7.80 5.00
CA VAL A 114 0.83 8.86 4.44
C VAL A 114 -0.36 9.02 5.37
N GLY A 115 -0.38 10.10 6.17
CA GLY A 115 -1.39 10.26 7.22
C GLY A 115 -1.38 9.06 8.19
N GLY A 116 -2.55 8.46 8.41
CA GLY A 116 -2.72 7.25 9.23
C GLY A 116 -2.36 5.92 8.53
N TYR A 117 -1.96 5.96 7.26
CA TYR A 117 -1.74 4.76 6.45
C TYR A 117 -0.25 4.50 6.25
N THR A 118 0.14 3.24 6.36
CA THR A 118 1.52 2.80 6.14
C THR A 118 1.57 1.83 4.96
N PHE A 119 2.31 2.19 3.93
CA PHE A 119 2.50 1.44 2.70
C PHE A 119 3.87 0.78 2.69
N ALA A 120 3.97 -0.44 2.19
CA ALA A 120 5.23 -1.11 1.97
C ALA A 120 5.18 -1.87 0.66
N VAL A 121 6.19 -1.70 -0.19
CA VAL A 121 6.27 -2.51 -1.41
C VAL A 121 7.05 -3.76 -1.11
N ARG A 122 6.49 -4.93 -1.45
CA ARG A 122 7.19 -6.20 -1.40
C ARG A 122 7.28 -6.81 -2.78
N MET A 123 8.32 -7.61 -2.99
CA MET A 123 8.33 -8.55 -4.10
C MET A 123 7.49 -9.74 -3.66
N ALA A 124 6.41 -10.03 -4.40
CA ALA A 124 5.75 -11.32 -4.27
C ALA A 124 6.69 -12.36 -4.88
N THR A 125 7.55 -12.92 -4.04
CA THR A 125 8.05 -14.26 -4.30
C THR A 125 6.84 -15.18 -4.24
N ALA A 126 6.70 -16.11 -5.18
CA ALA A 126 5.60 -17.09 -5.20
C ALA A 126 5.72 -18.12 -4.04
N GLU A 127 6.02 -17.65 -2.83
CA GLU A 127 5.92 -18.40 -1.60
C GLU A 127 4.82 -17.71 -0.80
N ALA A 128 3.65 -18.35 -0.82
CA ALA A 128 2.47 -17.95 -0.09
C ALA A 128 2.82 -17.52 1.34
N PRO A 129 2.04 -16.62 1.98
CA PRO A 129 2.03 -16.61 3.43
C PRO A 129 1.60 -18.01 3.86
N ALA A 130 2.56 -18.85 4.25
CA ALA A 130 2.27 -19.98 5.11
C ALA A 130 1.54 -19.32 6.29
N PRO A 131 0.26 -19.63 6.52
CA PRO A 131 -0.53 -18.95 7.53
C PRO A 131 0.27 -19.01 8.81
N ALA A 132 0.45 -17.84 9.43
CA ALA A 132 1.00 -17.74 10.75
C ALA A 132 0.15 -18.63 11.66
N LEU A 133 0.61 -19.85 11.91
CA LEU A 133 0.23 -20.63 13.08
C LEU A 133 0.84 -19.90 14.27
N SER A 134 0.26 -18.77 14.65
CA SER A 134 0.37 -18.24 16.00
C SER A 134 -0.59 -19.06 16.87
N THR A 135 -0.04 -20.16 17.38
CA THR A 135 -0.29 -20.81 18.68
C THR A 135 -0.68 -19.84 19.81
N PRO A 136 -1.14 -20.27 21.03
CA PRO A 136 -1.51 -21.61 21.53
C PRO A 136 -2.83 -21.59 22.38
N GLN A 137 -3.13 -22.70 23.10
CA GLN A 137 -3.92 -22.83 24.34
C GLN A 137 -5.35 -23.42 24.25
N VAL A 138 -5.52 -24.67 24.72
CA VAL A 138 -6.63 -25.03 25.62
C VAL A 138 -6.09 -25.92 26.75
N ARG A 139 -6.56 -25.59 27.95
CA ARG A 139 -6.20 -26.03 29.29
C ARG A 139 -6.67 -27.46 29.59
N LEU A 140 -5.89 -28.10 30.47
CA LEU A 140 -6.12 -29.30 31.28
C LEU A 140 -7.58 -29.60 31.64
N GLU A 141 -7.98 -30.88 31.56
CA GLU A 141 -8.71 -31.66 32.58
C GLU A 141 -8.25 -33.13 32.55
#